data_AF-A0A2D6MA60-F1
#
_entry.id   AF-A0A2D6MA60-F1
#
_cell.length_a   1.000
_cell.length_b   1.000
_cell.length_c   1.000
_cell.angle_alpha   90.00
_cell.angle_beta   90.00
_cell.angle_gamma   90.00
#
_symmetry.space_group_name_H-M   'P 1'
#
loop_
_entity.id
_entity.type
_entity.pdbx_description
1 polymer ?
#
loop_
_entity_poly.entity_id
_entity_poly.type
_entity_poly.pdbx_seq_one_letter_code
_entity_poly.pdbx_strand_id
1 'polypeptide(L)'
;MATWKQVSFSDHTHSGLAAPTFTGAATFTGSIVVANTSADLQATFGANNEALDDTYIRIIGRNTANSSGYNFDIGMDADVPKGYLSFGGTTALSLDTSGNATFNGNIGIGTASTGDYNASMNNLVVYETGGNAGISIITDNNLSGYLAFGDGTGSNTYRGIIYYDHSTDAMSFGTGWVGTGATVDMRISSDGKVGIGTTSPSEALHISGSGTTKLFVEGDISGSAQSTGSFGSVHTAGRVGIGTASPLGIL
;
A
#
# COMPACT_ATOMS: atom_id res chain seq x y z
N MET A 1 -4.02 0.76 -49.79
CA MET A 1 -3.10 1.18 -48.71
C MET A 1 -3.38 2.64 -48.43
N ALA A 2 -3.86 3.00 -47.25
CA ALA A 2 -4.07 4.40 -46.87
C ALA A 2 -2.70 5.05 -46.68
N THR A 3 -2.23 5.77 -47.69
CA THR A 3 -1.04 6.60 -47.61
C THR A 3 -1.40 7.88 -46.86
N TRP A 4 -0.62 8.21 -45.83
CA TRP A 4 -0.74 9.48 -45.11
C TRP A 4 -0.71 10.64 -46.13
N LYS A 5 -1.73 11.52 -46.08
CA LYS A 5 -1.90 12.56 -47.11
C LYS A 5 -1.24 13.90 -46.79
N GLN A 6 -0.99 14.25 -45.52
CA GLN A 6 -0.32 15.51 -45.19
C GLN A 6 0.12 15.58 -43.71
N VAL A 7 1.30 16.13 -43.45
CA VAL A 7 1.73 16.70 -42.15
C VAL A 7 2.09 18.15 -42.43
N SER A 8 1.51 19.10 -41.69
CA SER A 8 1.72 20.54 -41.90
C SER A 8 2.37 21.16 -40.67
N PHE A 9 3.40 21.99 -40.88
CA PHE A 9 4.06 22.78 -39.85
C PHE A 9 3.76 24.27 -40.10
N SER A 10 3.60 25.05 -39.03
CA SER A 10 3.38 26.51 -39.08
C SER A 10 4.37 27.19 -38.13
N ASP A 11 5.09 28.20 -38.61
CA ASP A 11 6.09 28.95 -37.84
C ASP A 11 5.55 30.30 -37.29
N HIS A 12 4.23 30.46 -37.28
CA HIS A 12 3.50 31.66 -36.83
C HIS A 12 3.87 33.00 -37.51
N THR A 13 4.84 33.06 -38.43
CA THR A 13 5.43 34.34 -38.86
C THR A 13 5.46 34.61 -40.36
N HIS A 14 5.03 33.68 -41.22
CA HIS A 14 5.00 33.94 -42.67
C HIS A 14 3.59 33.82 -43.26
N SER A 15 2.94 34.97 -43.46
CA SER A 15 1.85 35.08 -44.43
C SER A 15 2.42 34.96 -45.84
N GLY A 16 2.27 33.81 -46.49
CA GLY A 16 2.47 33.69 -47.95
C GLY A 16 3.52 32.72 -48.46
N LEU A 17 4.13 31.86 -47.63
CA LEU A 17 4.94 30.73 -48.12
C LEU A 17 4.21 29.42 -47.82
N ALA A 18 4.00 28.60 -48.86
CA ALA A 18 3.41 27.28 -48.71
C ALA A 18 4.23 26.46 -47.70
N ALA A 19 3.55 25.80 -46.75
CA ALA A 19 4.21 24.95 -45.77
C ALA A 19 5.11 23.92 -46.51
N PRO A 20 6.41 23.80 -46.16
CA PRO A 20 7.28 22.86 -46.83
C PRO A 20 6.76 21.42 -46.63
N THR A 21 6.36 20.78 -47.72
CA THR A 21 6.00 19.37 -47.74
C THR A 21 7.26 18.52 -47.86
N PHE A 22 7.52 17.66 -46.88
CA PHE A 22 8.60 16.67 -46.96
C PHE A 22 8.04 15.37 -47.56
N THR A 23 8.67 14.86 -48.63
CA THR A 23 8.39 13.53 -49.20
C THR A 23 9.60 12.63 -48.97
N GLY A 24 9.51 11.70 -48.00
CA GLY A 24 10.58 10.77 -47.65
C GLY A 24 10.73 10.56 -46.14
N ALA A 25 11.70 9.72 -45.73
CA ALA A 25 12.12 9.64 -44.33
C ALA A 25 12.89 10.92 -43.97
N ALA A 26 12.43 11.65 -42.96
CA ALA A 26 13.08 12.83 -42.43
C ALA A 26 13.47 12.58 -40.97
N THR A 27 14.76 12.80 -40.64
CA THR A 27 15.26 12.75 -39.26
C THR A 27 15.34 14.17 -38.73
N PHE A 28 14.65 14.45 -37.63
CA PHE A 28 14.71 15.74 -36.95
C PHE A 28 15.66 15.62 -35.75
N THR A 29 16.58 16.56 -35.61
CA THR A 29 17.53 16.64 -34.47
C THR A 29 16.95 17.43 -33.29
N GLY A 30 15.66 17.77 -33.33
CA GLY A 30 14.97 18.56 -32.32
C GLY A 30 13.50 18.18 -32.18
N SER A 31 12.78 18.92 -31.35
CA SER A 31 11.37 18.67 -31.05
C SER A 31 10.47 18.79 -32.28
N ILE A 32 9.67 17.77 -32.56
CA ILE A 32 8.54 17.88 -33.49
C ILE A 32 7.36 18.46 -32.72
N VAL A 33 6.88 19.64 -33.14
CA VAL A 33 5.71 20.30 -32.55
C VAL A 33 4.53 20.18 -33.51
N VAL A 34 3.48 19.49 -33.08
CA VAL A 34 2.18 19.50 -33.77
C VAL A 34 1.26 20.40 -32.94
N ALA A 35 1.00 21.61 -33.45
CA ALA A 35 0.12 22.58 -32.82
C ALA A 35 -0.71 23.29 -33.90
N ASN A 36 -2.01 23.49 -33.64
CA ASN A 36 -2.80 24.46 -34.38
C ASN A 36 -2.65 25.81 -33.68
N THR A 37 -2.45 26.89 -34.44
CA THR A 37 -2.28 28.25 -33.92
C THR A 37 -3.43 28.58 -32.99
N SER A 38 -3.10 28.99 -31.76
CA SER A 38 -3.97 29.20 -30.58
C SER A 38 -4.53 27.95 -29.88
N ALA A 39 -3.74 27.46 -28.92
CA ALA A 39 -4.13 27.11 -27.54
C ALA A 39 -4.33 25.64 -27.08
N ASP A 40 -4.75 24.66 -27.87
CA ASP A 40 -5.40 23.51 -27.18
C ASP A 40 -4.53 22.27 -26.89
N LEU A 41 -3.55 21.94 -27.73
CA LEU A 41 -2.73 20.73 -27.52
C LEU A 41 -1.38 20.83 -28.24
N GLN A 42 -0.29 20.78 -27.49
CA GLN A 42 1.06 20.59 -28.05
C GLN A 42 1.55 19.21 -27.67
N ALA A 43 1.72 18.33 -28.67
CA ALA A 43 2.46 17.08 -28.51
C ALA A 43 3.90 17.33 -28.96
N THR A 44 4.83 17.27 -28.01
CA THR A 44 6.27 17.32 -28.31
C THR A 44 6.86 15.93 -28.18
N PHE A 45 7.56 15.49 -29.23
CA PHE A 45 8.28 14.22 -29.25
C PHE A 45 9.78 14.51 -29.38
N GLY A 46 10.60 13.99 -28.45
CA GLY A 46 12.08 14.06 -28.52
C GLY A 46 12.74 15.13 -27.64
N ALA A 47 14.07 15.05 -27.57
CA ALA A 47 14.96 15.67 -26.58
C ALA A 47 14.61 17.14 -26.22
N ASN A 48 14.43 17.40 -24.92
CA ASN A 48 14.47 18.75 -24.38
C ASN A 48 15.92 19.20 -24.32
N ASN A 49 16.20 20.36 -24.93
CA ASN A 49 17.49 21.02 -24.79
C ASN A 49 17.58 21.70 -23.40
N GLU A 50 17.75 20.88 -22.36
CA GLU A 50 18.37 21.23 -21.09
C GLU A 50 19.46 20.17 -20.86
N ALA A 51 20.44 20.41 -19.99
CA ALA A 51 21.69 19.63 -19.90
C ALA A 51 21.57 18.13 -19.52
N LEU A 52 20.38 17.53 -19.60
CA LEU A 52 19.98 16.20 -19.14
C LEU A 52 19.02 15.59 -20.20
N ASP A 53 19.49 14.57 -20.92
CA ASP A 53 18.86 13.98 -22.12
C ASP A 53 17.61 13.13 -21.79
N ASP A 54 16.47 13.75 -21.46
CA ASP A 54 15.22 13.00 -21.22
C ASP A 54 14.41 12.82 -22.51
N THR A 55 14.05 11.57 -22.84
CA THR A 55 13.10 11.29 -23.93
C THR A 55 11.70 11.20 -23.37
N TYR A 56 10.85 12.16 -23.71
CA TYR A 56 9.46 12.18 -23.27
C TYR A 56 8.50 12.67 -24.35
N ILE A 57 7.25 12.28 -24.20
CA ILE A 57 6.10 12.82 -24.91
C ILE A 57 5.49 13.86 -23.98
N ARG A 58 5.69 15.14 -24.28
CA ARG A 58 4.99 16.24 -23.59
C ARG A 58 3.64 16.44 -24.24
N ILE A 59 2.58 16.45 -23.45
CA ILE A 59 1.27 16.93 -23.88
C ILE A 59 0.93 18.17 -23.04
N ILE A 60 0.93 19.35 -23.67
CA ILE A 60 0.57 20.60 -22.98
C ILE A 60 -0.92 20.84 -23.17
N GLY A 61 -1.70 20.81 -22.09
CA GLY A 61 -3.07 21.27 -22.05
C GLY A 61 -3.15 22.67 -21.43
N ARG A 62 -3.65 23.65 -22.18
CA ARG A 62 -3.99 24.98 -21.62
C ARG A 62 -5.50 25.04 -21.42
N ASN A 63 -5.94 25.22 -20.18
CA ASN A 63 -7.34 25.53 -19.91
C ASN A 63 -7.56 27.02 -20.26
N THR A 64 -8.55 27.32 -21.11
CA THR A 64 -8.86 28.66 -21.61
C THR A 64 -9.17 29.69 -20.50
N ALA A 65 -9.40 29.25 -19.25
CA ALA A 65 -9.67 30.11 -18.10
C ALA A 65 -8.46 30.36 -17.16
N ASN A 66 -7.29 29.74 -17.37
CA ASN A 66 -6.15 29.87 -16.45
C ASN A 66 -4.85 30.21 -17.21
N SER A 67 -4.11 31.22 -16.74
CA SER A 67 -2.82 31.64 -17.31
C SER A 67 -1.68 30.64 -17.05
N SER A 68 -1.89 29.65 -16.19
CA SER A 68 -0.93 28.57 -15.91
C SER A 68 -1.26 27.35 -16.75
N GLY A 69 -0.36 26.97 -17.67
CA GLY A 69 -0.51 25.73 -18.45
C GLY A 69 -0.35 24.50 -17.56
N TYR A 70 -1.21 23.50 -17.73
CA TYR A 70 -1.05 22.20 -17.07
C TYR A 70 -0.35 21.26 -18.06
N ASN A 71 0.91 20.96 -17.79
CA ASN A 71 1.65 19.96 -18.56
C ASN A 71 1.26 18.57 -18.07
N PHE A 72 0.94 17.67 -19.00
CA PHE A 72 0.93 16.24 -18.76
C PHE A 72 2.14 15.64 -19.48
N ASP A 73 3.10 15.17 -18.70
CA ASP A 73 4.34 14.59 -19.24
C ASP A 73 4.31 13.07 -19.04
N ILE A 74 4.52 12.32 -20.14
CA ILE A 74 4.84 10.89 -20.12
C ILE A 74 6.24 10.74 -20.67
N GLY A 75 7.18 10.28 -19.86
CA GLY A 75 8.59 10.22 -20.25
C GLY A 75 9.36 9.07 -19.67
N MET A 76 10.54 8.86 -20.22
CA MET A 76 11.61 8.09 -19.61
C MET A 76 12.71 9.06 -19.18
N ASP A 77 13.15 8.95 -17.93
CA ASP A 77 14.35 9.59 -17.43
C ASP A 77 15.55 8.71 -17.84
N ALA A 78 16.47 9.26 -18.62
CA ALA A 78 17.60 8.50 -19.17
C ALA A 78 18.74 8.33 -18.14
N ASP A 79 18.87 9.27 -17.20
CA ASP A 79 19.90 9.26 -16.16
C ASP A 79 19.51 8.33 -15.01
N VAL A 80 18.21 8.21 -14.73
CA VAL A 80 17.62 7.24 -13.82
C VAL A 80 16.56 6.45 -14.59
N PRO A 81 16.88 5.28 -15.17
CA PRO A 81 16.01 4.58 -16.11
C PRO A 81 14.66 4.24 -15.47
N LYS A 82 13.73 5.18 -15.62
CA LYS A 82 12.41 5.19 -14.99
C LYS A 82 11.43 5.85 -15.95
N GLY A 83 10.29 5.22 -16.15
CA GLY A 83 9.13 5.87 -16.76
C GLY A 83 8.43 6.75 -15.73
N TYR A 84 7.80 7.84 -16.15
CA TYR A 84 7.03 8.69 -15.23
C TYR A 84 5.76 9.26 -15.87
N LEU A 85 4.78 9.55 -15.00
CA LEU A 85 3.61 10.39 -15.27
C LEU A 85 3.70 11.63 -14.38
N SER A 86 3.72 12.81 -14.98
CA SER A 86 3.82 14.09 -14.28
C SER A 86 2.70 15.04 -14.69
N PHE A 87 2.21 15.80 -13.70
CA PHE A 87 1.20 16.85 -13.88
C PHE A 87 1.73 18.16 -13.32
N GLY A 88 1.78 19.20 -14.16
CA GLY A 88 2.22 20.54 -13.73
C GLY A 88 3.66 20.56 -13.20
N GLY A 89 4.53 19.67 -13.69
CA GLY A 89 5.93 19.56 -13.27
C GLY A 89 6.15 18.70 -12.02
N THR A 90 5.11 18.12 -11.43
CA THR A 90 5.23 17.17 -10.32
C THR A 90 5.02 15.74 -10.82
N THR A 91 6.05 14.90 -10.68
CA THR A 91 5.92 13.47 -10.93
C THR A 91 4.97 12.84 -9.92
N ALA A 92 3.83 12.35 -10.41
CA ALA A 92 2.81 11.70 -9.60
C ALA A 92 3.09 10.20 -9.43
N LEU A 93 3.60 9.57 -10.48
CA LEU A 93 3.94 8.14 -10.54
C LEU A 93 5.26 7.94 -11.29
N SER A 94 6.14 7.11 -10.74
CA SER A 94 7.36 6.61 -11.40
C SER A 94 7.33 5.09 -11.48
N LEU A 95 7.81 4.53 -12.60
CA LEU A 95 7.98 3.11 -12.86
C LEU A 95 9.45 2.83 -13.11
N ASP A 96 10.09 1.96 -12.33
CA ASP A 96 11.51 1.64 -12.51
C ASP A 96 11.76 0.41 -13.38
N THR A 97 13.02 0.17 -13.75
CA THR A 97 13.45 -1.00 -14.53
C THR A 97 13.29 -2.33 -13.80
N SER A 98 13.07 -2.31 -12.49
CA SER A 98 12.73 -3.51 -11.70
C SER A 98 11.22 -3.79 -11.70
N GLY A 99 10.42 -2.95 -12.37
CA GLY A 99 8.97 -3.07 -12.45
C GLY A 99 8.23 -2.47 -11.23
N ASN A 100 8.92 -1.76 -10.35
CA ASN A 100 8.28 -1.13 -9.18
C ASN A 100 7.59 0.18 -9.57
N ALA A 101 6.43 0.42 -8.97
CA ALA A 101 5.70 1.67 -9.05
C ALA A 101 5.87 2.48 -7.75
N THR A 102 6.22 3.75 -7.86
CA THR A 102 6.28 4.69 -6.72
C THR A 102 5.30 5.83 -6.92
N PHE A 103 4.39 6.02 -5.96
CA PHE A 103 3.47 7.15 -5.91
C PHE A 103 4.04 8.24 -5.01
N ASN A 104 4.05 9.49 -5.48
CA ASN A 104 4.53 10.64 -4.69
C ASN A 104 3.51 11.10 -3.63
N GLY A 105 2.26 10.68 -3.75
CA GLY A 105 1.18 10.99 -2.82
C GLY A 105 0.40 9.74 -2.37
N ASN A 106 -0.70 9.98 -1.67
CA ASN A 106 -1.58 8.92 -1.18
C ASN A 106 -2.26 8.16 -2.35
N ILE A 107 -2.44 6.85 -2.19
CA ILE A 107 -3.17 5.99 -3.12
C ILE A 107 -4.61 5.85 -2.64
N GLY A 108 -5.56 6.32 -3.44
CA GLY A 108 -6.99 6.11 -3.23
C GLY A 108 -7.53 5.03 -4.17
N ILE A 109 -8.23 4.04 -3.62
CA ILE A 109 -9.00 3.05 -4.36
C ILE A 109 -10.48 3.30 -4.04
N GLY A 110 -11.26 3.62 -5.07
CA GLY A 110 -12.67 3.99 -4.93
C GLY A 110 -12.92 5.38 -4.33
N THR A 111 -11.88 6.16 -4.03
CA THR A 111 -12.00 7.55 -3.53
C THR A 111 -10.90 8.45 -4.08
N ALA A 112 -11.26 9.71 -4.38
CA ALA A 112 -10.33 10.78 -4.74
C ALA A 112 -9.91 11.63 -3.52
N SER A 113 -10.63 11.54 -2.40
CA SER A 113 -10.44 12.39 -1.23
C SER A 113 -9.77 11.62 -0.09
N THR A 114 -8.59 11.06 -0.34
CA THR A 114 -7.81 10.37 0.72
C THR A 114 -7.46 11.31 1.88
N GLY A 115 -7.39 12.62 1.63
CA GLY A 115 -7.15 13.66 2.64
C GLY A 115 -8.27 13.86 3.65
N ASP A 116 -9.50 13.38 3.39
CA ASP A 116 -10.63 13.50 4.32
C ASP A 116 -10.53 12.46 5.47
N TYR A 117 -9.67 11.45 5.32
CA TYR A 117 -9.42 10.42 6.32
C TYR A 117 -8.26 10.82 7.25
N ASN A 118 -8.06 10.04 8.32
CA ASN A 118 -7.03 10.33 9.33
C ASN A 118 -5.65 10.53 8.68
N ALA A 119 -5.06 11.73 8.87
CA ALA A 119 -3.79 12.11 8.27
C ALA A 119 -2.60 11.24 8.67
N SER A 120 -2.68 10.51 9.79
CA SER A 120 -1.66 9.54 10.20
C SER A 120 -1.81 8.16 9.56
N MET A 121 -2.88 7.91 8.79
CA MET A 121 -3.28 6.58 8.30
C MET A 121 -3.88 6.61 6.88
N ASN A 122 -3.61 7.63 6.07
CA ASN A 122 -4.27 7.84 4.77
C ASN A 122 -3.37 7.63 3.54
N ASN A 123 -2.18 7.04 3.72
CA ASN A 123 -1.28 6.76 2.59
C ASN A 123 -1.88 5.77 1.57
N LEU A 124 -2.66 4.79 2.03
CA LEU A 124 -3.48 3.92 1.20
C LEU A 124 -4.90 3.91 1.77
N VAL A 125 -5.87 4.35 0.98
CA VAL A 125 -7.29 4.33 1.35
C VAL A 125 -8.02 3.43 0.36
N VAL A 126 -8.63 2.36 0.87
CA VAL A 126 -9.54 1.50 0.10
C VAL A 126 -10.95 1.79 0.57
N TYR A 127 -11.77 2.35 -0.32
CA TYR A 127 -13.09 2.85 -0.01
C TYR A 127 -14.12 2.33 -1.01
N GLU A 128 -15.30 1.97 -0.51
CA GLU A 128 -16.43 1.55 -1.33
C GLU A 128 -17.74 2.13 -0.77
N THR A 129 -18.71 2.39 -1.66
CA THR A 129 -20.06 2.82 -1.26
C THR A 129 -21.10 1.76 -1.62
N GLY A 130 -22.00 1.46 -0.68
CA GLY A 130 -23.06 0.46 -0.91
C GLY A 130 -22.58 -1.00 -0.92
N GLY A 131 -21.37 -1.28 -0.43
CA GLY A 131 -20.80 -2.64 -0.38
C GLY A 131 -19.69 -2.78 0.66
N ASN A 132 -18.88 -3.84 0.52
CA ASN A 132 -17.70 -4.09 1.35
C ASN A 132 -16.42 -3.69 0.61
N ALA A 133 -15.58 -2.87 1.23
CA ALA A 133 -14.19 -2.67 0.80
C ALA A 133 -13.31 -3.83 1.31
N GLY A 134 -12.24 -4.18 0.59
CA GLY A 134 -11.39 -5.30 0.98
C GLY A 134 -9.95 -5.20 0.46
N ILE A 135 -9.06 -5.92 1.14
CA ILE A 135 -7.66 -6.15 0.74
C ILE A 135 -7.43 -7.66 0.84
N SER A 136 -7.06 -8.29 -0.26
CA SER A 136 -6.70 -9.72 -0.29
C SER A 136 -5.17 -9.86 -0.32
N ILE A 137 -4.62 -10.59 0.65
CA ILE A 137 -3.22 -11.02 0.67
C ILE A 137 -3.23 -12.53 0.43
N ILE A 138 -2.82 -12.95 -0.77
CA ILE A 138 -2.94 -14.34 -1.24
C ILE A 138 -1.55 -14.84 -1.59
N THR A 139 -1.21 -16.03 -1.10
CA THR A 139 0.06 -16.71 -1.37
C THR A 139 -0.20 -18.18 -1.76
N ASP A 140 0.82 -18.86 -2.29
CA ASP A 140 0.73 -20.29 -2.61
C ASP A 140 0.57 -21.17 -1.35
N ASN A 141 0.23 -22.45 -1.55
CA ASN A 141 -0.29 -23.40 -0.57
C ASN A 141 0.69 -23.88 0.54
N ASN A 142 1.78 -23.17 0.77
CA ASN A 142 2.75 -23.44 1.83
C ASN A 142 3.51 -22.18 2.26
N LEU A 143 3.02 -21.02 1.82
CA LEU A 143 3.59 -19.72 2.13
C LEU A 143 2.76 -19.03 3.21
N SER A 144 3.16 -17.82 3.54
CA SER A 144 2.44 -16.99 4.50
C SER A 144 2.13 -15.63 3.91
N GLY A 145 0.91 -15.15 4.14
CA GLY A 145 0.51 -13.78 3.86
C GLY A 145 0.82 -12.90 5.07
N TYR A 146 1.46 -11.74 4.85
CA TYR A 146 1.91 -10.86 5.93
C TYR A 146 1.34 -9.45 5.79
N LEU A 147 0.93 -8.87 6.92
CA LEU A 147 0.90 -7.44 7.15
C LEU A 147 1.93 -7.13 8.23
N ALA A 148 2.96 -6.37 7.89
CA ALA A 148 4.10 -6.13 8.76
C ALA A 148 4.25 -4.64 9.10
N PHE A 149 4.77 -4.38 10.30
CA PHE A 149 5.00 -3.06 10.87
C PHE A 149 6.47 -2.98 11.26
N GLY A 150 7.17 -1.88 10.94
CA GLY A 150 8.60 -1.71 11.20
C GLY A 150 8.97 -0.27 11.57
N ASP A 151 10.17 -0.09 12.11
CA ASP A 151 10.73 1.21 12.50
C ASP A 151 12.07 1.53 11.80
N GLY A 152 12.44 0.75 10.77
CA GLY A 152 13.64 0.99 9.97
C GLY A 152 13.83 0.00 8.82
N THR A 153 15.09 -0.19 8.42
CA THR A 153 15.50 -1.16 7.40
C THR A 153 16.45 -2.20 8.01
N GLY A 154 16.74 -3.30 7.30
CA GLY A 154 17.59 -4.39 7.78
C GLY A 154 16.96 -5.17 8.95
N SER A 155 17.67 -5.32 10.07
CA SER A 155 17.17 -6.04 11.25
C SER A 155 15.98 -5.37 11.95
N ASN A 156 15.71 -4.10 11.62
CA ASN A 156 14.58 -3.32 12.16
C ASN A 156 13.40 -3.23 11.18
N THR A 157 13.46 -3.94 10.05
CA THR A 157 12.43 -3.86 8.99
C THR A 157 11.06 -4.28 9.48
N TYR A 158 10.99 -5.24 10.40
CA TYR A 158 9.75 -5.71 10.99
C TYR A 158 9.91 -5.72 12.51
N ARG A 159 8.91 -5.23 13.22
CA ARG A 159 8.80 -5.13 14.67
C ARG A 159 7.44 -5.60 15.16
N GLY A 160 6.42 -5.55 14.32
CA GLY A 160 5.11 -6.15 14.54
C GLY A 160 4.62 -6.85 13.28
N ILE A 161 3.83 -7.91 13.43
CA ILE A 161 3.28 -8.68 12.32
C ILE A 161 1.88 -9.22 12.61
N ILE A 162 1.12 -9.34 11.53
CA ILE A 162 -0.14 -10.06 11.40
C ILE A 162 0.07 -11.00 10.22
N TYR A 163 0.01 -12.31 10.41
CA TYR A 163 0.22 -13.24 9.31
C TYR A 163 -0.64 -14.49 9.36
N TYR A 164 -0.94 -15.02 8.17
CA TYR A 164 -1.59 -16.31 7.97
C TYR A 164 -0.57 -17.30 7.43
N ASP A 165 -0.42 -18.46 8.07
CA ASP A 165 0.48 -19.54 7.66
C ASP A 165 -0.32 -20.71 7.08
N HIS A 166 -0.15 -20.97 5.78
CA HIS A 166 -0.81 -22.09 5.08
C HIS A 166 -0.32 -23.46 5.53
N SER A 167 0.91 -23.59 6.03
CA SER A 167 1.43 -24.90 6.45
C SER A 167 0.74 -25.45 7.69
N THR A 168 0.20 -24.55 8.51
CA THR A 168 -0.48 -24.88 9.77
C THR A 168 -1.91 -24.37 9.84
N ASP A 169 -2.41 -23.76 8.76
CA ASP A 169 -3.71 -23.10 8.65
C ASP A 169 -4.04 -22.22 9.84
N ALA A 170 -3.12 -21.30 10.17
CA ALA A 170 -3.20 -20.54 11.39
C ALA A 170 -2.90 -19.06 11.21
N MET A 171 -3.66 -18.24 11.94
CA MET A 171 -3.51 -16.80 12.02
C MET A 171 -2.68 -16.45 13.26
N SER A 172 -1.65 -15.61 13.12
CA SER A 172 -0.76 -15.25 14.24
C SER A 172 -0.48 -13.75 14.30
N PHE A 173 -0.34 -13.24 15.52
CA PHE A 173 -0.01 -11.87 15.86
C PHE A 173 1.28 -11.87 16.68
N GLY A 174 2.20 -10.96 16.39
CA GLY A 174 3.47 -10.90 17.10
C GLY A 174 4.12 -9.53 17.09
N THR A 175 4.91 -9.29 18.12
CA THR A 175 5.81 -8.15 18.29
C THR A 175 7.26 -8.63 18.46
N GLY A 176 8.24 -7.76 18.21
CA GLY A 176 9.66 -8.07 18.35
C GLY A 176 10.23 -9.03 17.29
N TRP A 177 9.52 -9.26 16.18
CA TRP A 177 9.98 -10.15 15.11
C TRP A 177 11.28 -9.64 14.47
N VAL A 178 12.38 -10.37 14.58
CA VAL A 178 13.63 -10.07 13.85
C VAL A 178 13.96 -11.25 12.93
N GLY A 179 13.67 -11.10 11.64
CA GLY A 179 14.11 -12.06 10.62
C GLY A 179 13.34 -13.38 10.62
N THR A 180 13.75 -14.37 11.42
CA THR A 180 13.41 -15.79 11.22
C THR A 180 12.85 -16.53 12.43
N GLY A 181 12.44 -15.83 13.49
CA GLY A 181 11.80 -16.45 14.65
C GLY A 181 10.78 -15.54 15.29
N ALA A 182 9.50 -15.76 15.02
CA ALA A 182 8.43 -15.18 15.83
C ALA A 182 8.58 -15.68 17.25
N THR A 183 8.56 -14.76 18.18
CA THR A 183 7.71 -14.97 19.34
C THR A 183 6.27 -14.85 18.87
N VAL A 184 5.55 -15.98 18.85
CA VAL A 184 4.11 -15.98 18.63
C VAL A 184 3.50 -15.47 19.92
N ASP A 185 3.10 -14.20 19.92
CA ASP A 185 2.46 -13.58 21.07
C ASP A 185 1.01 -14.09 21.18
N MET A 186 0.28 -14.14 20.06
CA MET A 186 -1.06 -14.73 19.96
C MET A 186 -1.20 -15.53 18.67
N ARG A 187 -1.93 -16.65 18.74
CA ARG A 187 -2.24 -17.51 17.59
C ARG A 187 -3.66 -18.03 17.64
N ILE A 188 -4.29 -18.13 16.48
CA ILE A 188 -5.53 -18.86 16.25
C ILE A 188 -5.18 -20.05 15.36
N SER A 189 -5.29 -21.26 15.89
CA SER A 189 -5.01 -22.49 15.14
C SER A 189 -6.13 -22.85 14.16
N SER A 190 -5.85 -23.82 13.29
CA SER A 190 -6.79 -24.31 12.26
C SER A 190 -8.10 -24.89 12.82
N ASP A 191 -8.07 -25.38 14.06
CA ASP A 191 -9.25 -25.83 14.81
C ASP A 191 -9.93 -24.71 15.63
N GLY A 192 -9.52 -23.46 15.44
CA GLY A 192 -10.12 -22.27 16.05
C GLY A 192 -9.69 -21.96 17.48
N LYS A 193 -8.72 -22.70 18.03
CA LYS A 193 -8.22 -22.44 19.40
C LYS A 193 -7.29 -21.24 19.44
N VAL A 194 -7.34 -20.51 20.55
CA VAL A 194 -6.51 -19.33 20.78
C VAL A 194 -5.35 -19.68 21.73
N GLY A 195 -4.13 -19.53 21.24
CA GLY A 195 -2.91 -19.58 22.05
C GLY A 195 -2.39 -18.17 22.35
N ILE A 196 -2.01 -17.88 23.59
CA ILE A 196 -1.22 -16.70 23.96
C ILE A 196 0.10 -17.20 24.52
N GLY A 197 1.22 -16.82 23.91
CA GLY A 197 2.56 -17.31 24.26
C GLY A 197 2.80 -18.79 23.96
N THR A 198 1.99 -19.41 23.11
CA THR A 198 2.14 -20.81 22.66
C THR A 198 1.73 -20.96 21.20
N THR A 199 2.45 -21.81 20.47
CA THR A 199 2.15 -22.15 19.07
C THR A 199 1.19 -23.33 18.94
N SER A 200 0.95 -24.06 20.03
CA SER A 200 0.19 -25.31 20.05
C SER A 200 -0.86 -25.29 21.17
N PRO A 201 -1.93 -24.49 21.02
CA PRO A 201 -3.01 -24.48 22.00
C PRO A 201 -3.68 -25.86 22.10
N SER A 202 -3.74 -26.43 23.32
CA SER A 202 -4.40 -27.72 23.57
C SER A 202 -5.89 -27.56 23.88
N GLU A 203 -6.25 -26.41 24.45
CA GLU A 203 -7.61 -26.04 24.84
C GLU A 203 -8.11 -24.85 24.02
N ALA A 204 -9.41 -24.55 24.09
CA ALA A 204 -10.04 -23.42 23.38
C ALA A 204 -9.31 -22.08 23.60
N LEU A 205 -8.82 -21.85 24.82
CA LEU A 205 -7.88 -20.78 25.16
C LEU A 205 -6.72 -21.38 25.96
N HIS A 206 -5.50 -21.27 25.45
CA HIS A 206 -4.27 -21.69 26.12
C HIS A 206 -3.34 -20.48 26.31
N ILE A 207 -3.21 -20.01 27.55
CA ILE A 207 -2.27 -18.94 27.91
C ILE A 207 -1.03 -19.59 28.53
N SER A 208 0.11 -19.43 27.88
CA SER A 208 1.41 -19.96 28.27
C SER A 208 2.42 -18.83 28.47
N GLY A 209 3.32 -18.99 29.43
CA GLY A 209 4.40 -18.06 29.71
C GLY A 209 5.57 -18.78 30.37
N SER A 210 6.78 -18.26 30.22
CA SER A 210 7.99 -18.82 30.82
C SER A 210 8.12 -18.53 32.33
N GLY A 211 7.23 -17.71 32.90
CA GLY A 211 7.18 -17.33 34.31
C GLY A 211 5.78 -17.48 34.91
N THR A 212 5.44 -16.64 35.89
CA THR A 212 4.08 -16.62 36.45
C THR A 212 3.09 -16.09 35.41
N THR A 213 2.34 -16.98 34.77
CA THR A 213 1.20 -16.62 33.95
C THR A 213 0.08 -16.08 34.83
N LYS A 214 -0.34 -14.84 34.57
CA LYS A 214 -1.47 -14.21 35.27
C LYS A 214 -2.60 -13.98 34.28
N LEU A 215 -3.81 -14.39 34.66
CA LEU A 215 -5.04 -13.96 34.00
C LEU A 215 -5.71 -12.93 34.91
N PHE A 216 -5.82 -11.69 34.43
CA PHE A 216 -6.57 -10.64 35.10
C PHE A 216 -7.88 -10.42 34.35
N VAL A 217 -8.99 -10.47 35.08
CA VAL A 217 -10.33 -10.23 34.53
C VAL A 217 -10.94 -9.06 35.28
N GLU A 218 -11.31 -8.01 34.57
CA GLU A 218 -12.07 -6.90 35.13
C GLU A 218 -13.54 -7.32 35.24
N GLY A 219 -14.05 -7.38 36.48
CA GLY A 219 -15.41 -7.84 36.79
C GLY A 219 -15.48 -9.29 37.26
N ASP A 220 -16.70 -9.83 37.30
CA ASP A 220 -16.94 -11.20 37.72
C ASP A 220 -16.70 -12.17 36.56
N ILE A 221 -15.85 -13.17 36.77
CA ILE A 221 -15.89 -14.38 35.96
C ILE A 221 -17.19 -15.10 36.37
N SER A 222 -18.03 -15.56 35.45
CA SER A 222 -19.22 -16.35 35.80
C SER A 222 -19.30 -17.63 34.98
N GLY A 223 -19.67 -18.74 35.62
CA GLY A 223 -19.99 -19.97 34.94
C GLY A 223 -21.45 -19.99 34.49
N SER A 224 -21.66 -19.95 33.17
CA SER A 224 -22.93 -20.01 32.42
C SER A 224 -23.73 -18.72 32.25
N ALA A 225 -24.10 -18.42 31.00
CA ALA A 225 -25.09 -17.40 30.62
C ALA A 225 -26.56 -17.86 30.80
N GLN A 226 -26.80 -19.09 31.26
CA GLN A 226 -28.13 -19.75 31.28
C GLN A 226 -28.44 -20.49 32.60
N SER A 227 -27.49 -20.61 33.54
CA SER A 227 -27.68 -21.28 34.82
C SER A 227 -26.99 -20.47 35.91
N THR A 228 -27.56 -20.47 37.11
CA THR A 228 -27.31 -19.55 38.24
C THR A 228 -25.88 -19.59 38.80
N GLY A 229 -24.87 -19.20 38.02
CA GLY A 229 -23.52 -18.89 38.49
C GLY A 229 -22.65 -20.08 38.89
N SER A 230 -22.85 -21.26 38.29
CA SER A 230 -22.00 -22.42 38.59
C SER A 230 -20.77 -22.45 37.70
N PHE A 231 -19.60 -22.16 38.27
CA PHE A 231 -18.33 -22.61 37.69
C PHE A 231 -18.30 -24.14 37.79
N GLY A 232 -18.01 -24.84 36.69
CA GLY A 232 -17.91 -26.31 36.71
C GLY A 232 -16.94 -26.80 37.79
N SER A 233 -15.72 -26.27 37.80
CA SER A 233 -14.73 -26.45 38.88
C SER A 233 -13.62 -25.41 38.77
N VAL A 234 -13.00 -25.06 39.90
CA VAL A 234 -11.76 -24.27 39.95
C VAL A 234 -10.70 -25.13 40.62
N HIS A 235 -9.64 -25.47 39.89
CA HIS A 235 -8.50 -26.20 40.43
C HIS A 235 -7.35 -25.23 40.70
N THR A 236 -7.01 -25.04 41.97
CA THR A 236 -5.85 -24.23 42.38
C THR A 236 -4.83 -25.12 43.07
N ALA A 237 -3.56 -24.98 42.70
CA ALA A 237 -2.48 -25.66 43.40
C ALA A 237 -2.26 -25.11 44.82
N GLY A 238 -2.74 -23.89 45.10
CA GLY A 238 -2.64 -23.21 46.40
C GLY A 238 -3.99 -22.86 47.01
N ARG A 239 -3.96 -22.08 48.10
CA ARG A 239 -5.17 -21.62 48.80
C ARG A 239 -5.93 -20.61 47.95
N VAL A 240 -7.26 -20.73 47.93
CA VAL A 240 -8.15 -19.73 47.32
C VAL A 240 -8.52 -18.67 48.36
N GLY A 241 -8.32 -17.39 48.02
CA GLY A 241 -8.86 -16.29 48.80
C GLY A 241 -10.30 -16.01 48.39
N ILE A 242 -11.25 -16.16 49.31
CA ILE A 242 -12.65 -15.72 49.14
C ILE A 242 -12.86 -14.53 50.06
N GLY A 243 -13.06 -13.33 49.51
CA GLY A 243 -13.28 -12.10 50.30
C GLY A 243 -12.09 -11.64 51.17
N THR A 244 -10.91 -12.26 51.04
CA THR A 244 -9.69 -11.86 51.76
C THR A 244 -8.45 -12.07 50.88
N ALA A 245 -7.44 -11.20 51.00
CA ALA A 245 -6.15 -11.35 50.34
C ALA A 245 -5.20 -12.34 51.08
N SER A 246 -5.63 -12.93 52.20
CA SER A 246 -4.80 -13.80 53.05
C SER A 246 -5.65 -14.89 53.72
N PRO A 247 -6.09 -15.93 52.98
CA PRO A 247 -6.96 -16.97 53.51
C PRO A 247 -6.27 -17.83 54.60
N LEU A 248 -6.89 -17.89 55.78
CA LEU A 248 -6.29 -18.46 57.00
C LEU A 248 -6.45 -19.99 57.16
N GLY A 249 -7.15 -20.72 56.28
CA GLY A 249 -7.32 -22.17 56.41
C GLY A 249 -7.98 -22.86 55.22
N ILE A 250 -7.96 -24.20 55.24
CA ILE A 250 -8.74 -25.07 54.33
C ILE A 250 -10.18 -25.09 54.87
N LEU A 251 -11.15 -24.79 54.01
CA LEU A 251 -12.59 -24.89 54.30
C LEU A 251 -13.05 -26.35 54.35
#